data_AF-A0A820V7E5-F1
#
_entry.id   AF-A0A820V7E5-F1
#
_cell.length_a   1.000
_cell.length_b   1.000
_cell.length_c   1.000
_cell.angle_alpha   90.00
_cell.angle_beta   90.00
_cell.angle_gamma   90.00
#
_symmetry.space_group_name_H-M   'P 1'
#
loop_
_entity.id
_entity.type
_entity.pdbx_description
1 polymer ?
#
loop_
_entity_poly.entity_id
_entity_poly.type
_entity_poly.pdbx_seq_one_letter_code
_entity_poly.pdbx_strand_id
1 'polypeptide(L)' 'MQMRFEHWMPIGFILLWLPGAHSDDGSLTFVFQHDNKSGLEIFDRSTNVWHPVEARDNMIVVNFGDVF' A
#
# COMPACT_ATOMS: atom_id res chain seq x y z
N MET A 1 -11.78 -13.95 -2.89
CA MET A 1 -10.50 -13.49 -2.31
C MET A 1 -9.39 -13.81 -3.29
N GLN A 2 -8.64 -12.79 -3.70
CA GLN A 2 -7.48 -12.91 -4.60
C GLN A 2 -6.24 -12.49 -3.80
N MET A 3 -5.13 -13.21 -3.96
CA MET A 3 -3.86 -12.84 -3.35
C MET A 3 -2.93 -12.26 -4.41
N ARG A 4 -2.20 -11.20 -4.05
CA ARG A 4 -1.15 -10.57 -4.83
C ARG A 4 0.13 -10.58 -3.99
N PHE A 5 1.24 -11.01 -4.58
CA PHE A 5 2.56 -10.93 -3.96
C PHE A 5 3.38 -9.87 -4.69
N GLU A 6 4.01 -8.99 -3.92
CA GLU A 6 4.81 -7.89 -4.46
C GLU A 6 6.26 -8.02 -4.00
N HIS A 7 7.18 -7.77 -4.92
CA HIS A 7 8.61 -7.73 -4.63
C HIS A 7 9.19 -6.43 -5.18
N TRP A 8 9.61 -5.54 -4.28
CA TRP A 8 10.17 -4.24 -4.61
C TRP A 8 11.69 -4.29 -4.60
N MET A 9 12.32 -3.97 -5.74
CA MET A 9 13.78 -3.84 -5.83
C MET A 9 14.23 -2.48 -5.25
N PRO A 10 15.41 -2.39 -4.62
CA PRO A 10 15.96 -1.11 -4.17
C PRO A 10 16.18 -0.18 -5.36
N ILE A 11 15.79 1.09 -5.20
CA ILE A 11 15.77 2.08 -6.28
C ILE A 11 17.21 2.53 -6.57
N GLY A 12 17.87 1.87 -7.51
CA GLY A 12 19.20 2.23 -8.02
C GLY A 12 19.16 2.56 -9.51
N PHE A 13 18.33 3.54 -9.92
CA PHE A 13 17.89 3.86 -11.29
C PHE A 13 16.67 3.04 -11.75
N ILE A 14 15.46 3.60 -11.66
CA ILE A 14 14.24 3.41 -12.50
C ILE A 14 13.07 4.06 -11.74
N LEU A 15 12.58 5.22 -12.20
CA LEU A 15 11.42 5.94 -11.64
C LEU A 15 10.07 5.54 -12.31
N LEU A 16 10.02 4.45 -13.07
CA LEU A 16 8.90 4.16 -13.99
C LEU A 16 7.96 3.02 -13.57
N TRP A 17 8.09 2.47 -12.36
CA TRP A 17 7.27 1.33 -11.91
C TRP A 17 6.76 1.45 -10.48
N LEU A 18 6.38 2.65 -10.03
CA LEU A 18 5.46 2.73 -8.89
C LEU A 18 4.08 2.22 -9.36
N PRO A 19 3.33 1.49 -8.52
CA PRO A 19 2.03 0.94 -8.90
C PRO A 19 1.00 2.04 -9.24
N GLY A 20 1.35 3.30 -8.98
CA GLY A 20 0.48 4.45 -9.15
C GLY A 20 -0.54 4.55 -8.03
N ALA A 21 -1.05 5.75 -7.80
CA ALA A 21 -2.17 5.96 -6.90
C ALA A 21 -3.41 5.23 -7.43
N HIS A 22 -4.03 4.39 -6.61
CA HIS A 22 -5.27 3.68 -6.94
C HIS A 22 -6.10 3.40 -5.68
N SER A 23 -7.39 3.08 -5.89
CA SER A 23 -8.25 2.41 -4.92
C SER A 23 -8.37 0.92 -5.28
N ASP A 24 -8.74 0.10 -4.31
CA ASP A 24 -8.95 -1.33 -4.55
C ASP A 24 -10.37 -1.60 -5.03
N ASP A 25 -10.54 -2.35 -6.13
CA ASP A 25 -11.86 -2.73 -6.68
C ASP A 25 -12.65 -3.74 -5.80
N GLY A 26 -12.12 -4.14 -4.64
CA GLY A 26 -12.69 -5.15 -3.75
C GLY A 26 -13.57 -4.59 -2.62
N SER A 27 -13.93 -5.44 -1.65
CA SER A 27 -14.62 -4.98 -0.42
C SER A 27 -13.62 -4.63 0.70
N LEU A 28 -12.68 -5.54 0.97
CA LEU A 28 -11.65 -5.39 1.99
C LEU A 28 -10.32 -5.94 1.45
N THR A 29 -9.25 -5.20 1.68
CA THR A 29 -7.88 -5.64 1.40
C THR A 29 -7.11 -5.75 2.71
N PHE A 30 -6.30 -6.81 2.82
CA PHE A 30 -5.40 -7.05 3.94
C PHE A 30 -3.97 -7.01 3.42
N VAL A 31 -3.18 -6.04 3.88
CA VAL A 31 -1.78 -5.85 3.45
C VAL A 31 -0.85 -6.30 4.57
N PHE A 32 0.01 -7.26 4.24
CA PHE A 32 1.08 -7.77 5.09
C PHE A 32 2.40 -7.19 4.58
N GLN A 33 3.03 -6.34 5.38
CA GLN A 33 4.31 -5.71 5.03
C GLN A 33 5.46 -6.49 5.69
N HIS A 34 6.59 -6.64 4.99
CA HIS A 34 7.79 -7.20 5.59
C HIS A 34 8.41 -6.22 6.59
N ASP A 35 8.90 -6.77 7.71
CA ASP A 35 9.46 -6.00 8.83
C ASP A 35 10.46 -4.92 8.38
N ASN A 36 10.29 -3.71 8.91
CA ASN A 36 11.12 -2.54 8.68
C ASN A 36 11.26 -2.09 7.20
N LYS A 37 10.42 -2.58 6.28
CA LYS A 37 10.36 -2.10 4.90
C LYS A 37 9.09 -1.27 4.69
N SER A 38 9.25 0.04 4.82
CA SER A 38 8.18 1.02 4.53
C SER A 38 8.11 1.33 3.03
N GLY A 39 6.95 1.84 2.60
CA GLY A 39 6.70 2.25 1.20
C GLY A 39 5.23 2.45 0.87
N LEU A 40 4.31 1.97 1.72
CA LEU A 40 2.89 2.23 1.58
C LEU A 40 2.57 3.68 2.02
N GLU A 41 1.85 4.40 1.18
CA GLU A 41 1.30 5.72 1.48
C GLU A 41 -0.21 5.72 1.24
N ILE A 42 -0.95 6.44 2.08
CA ILE A 42 -2.40 6.62 1.95
C ILE A 42 -2.68 8.09 1.64
N PHE A 43 -3.50 8.34 0.64
CA PHE A 43 -3.95 9.69 0.30
C PHE A 43 -5.16 10.09 1.15
N ASP A 44 -5.00 11.08 2.01
CA ASP A 44 -6.11 11.71 2.73
C ASP A 44 -6.77 12.77 1.84
N ARG A 45 -7.99 12.46 1.38
CA ARG A 45 -8.78 13.35 0.51
C ARG A 45 -9.22 14.64 1.21
N SER A 46 -9.30 14.66 2.54
CA SER A 46 -9.75 15.84 3.30
C SER A 46 -8.66 16.92 3.36
N THR A 47 -7.40 16.48 3.46
CA THR A 47 -6.23 17.37 3.53
C THR A 47 -5.45 17.46 2.21
N ASN A 48 -5.73 16.57 1.25
CA ASN A 48 -4.98 16.38 0.00
C ASN A 48 -3.50 16.07 0.22
N VAL A 49 -3.19 15.27 1.24
CA VAL A 49 -1.82 14.89 1.63
C VAL A 49 -1.65 13.38 1.62
N TRP A 50 -0.47 12.93 1.20
CA TRP A 50 -0.04 11.54 1.33
C TRP A 50 0.56 11.31 2.72
N HIS A 51 0.07 10.29 3.41
CA HIS A 51 0.54 9.88 4.73
C HIS A 51 1.27 8.55 4.62
N PRO A 52 2.53 8.45 5.08
CA PRO A 52 3.24 7.18 5.12
C PRO A 52 2.61 6.25 6.16
N VAL A 53 2.47 4.98 5.82
CA VAL A 53 2.06 3.93 6.76
C VAL A 53 3.29 3.23 7.27
N GLU A 54 3.59 3.41 8.56
CA GLU A 54 4.72 2.75 9.20
C GLU A 54 4.51 1.23 9.23
N ALA A 55 5.44 0.48 8.63
CA ALA A 55 5.47 -0.98 8.75
C ALA A 55 5.95 -1.38 10.16
N ARG A 56 5.18 -2.20 10.86
CA ARG A 56 5.48 -2.69 12.21
C ARG A 56 5.30 -4.20 12.28
N ASP A 57 6.11 -4.85 13.11
CA ASP A 57 6.00 -6.28 13.36
C ASP A 57 4.62 -6.63 13.92
N ASN A 58 4.06 -7.74 13.44
CA ASN A 58 2.72 -8.24 13.83
C ASN A 58 1.57 -7.27 13.53
N MET A 59 1.72 -6.39 12.54
CA MET A 59 0.68 -5.47 12.08
C MET A 59 0.12 -5.91 10.71
N ILE A 60 -1.19 -5.78 10.54
CA ILE A 60 -1.87 -5.92 9.25
C ILE A 60 -2.55 -4.58 8.96
N VAL A 61 -2.33 -4.03 7.77
CA VAL A 61 -3.08 -2.85 7.31
C VAL A 61 -4.34 -3.33 6.60
N VAL A 62 -5.47 -2.72 6.93
CA VAL A 62 -6.77 -3.05 6.34
C VAL A 62 -7.38 -1.79 5.75
N ASN A 63 -7.82 -1.87 4.50
CA ASN A 63 -8.61 -0.81 3.86
C ASN A 63 -9.89 -1.37 3.24
N PHE A 64 -10.89 -0.50 3.14
CA PHE A 64 -12.06 -0.74 2.32
C PHE A 64 -11.71 -0.51 0.85
N GLY A 65 -12.31 -1.31 -0.02
CA GLY A 65 -12.30 -1.07 -1.46
C GLY A 65 -13.62 -0.48 -1.95
N ASP A 66 -13.71 -0.23 -3.24
CA ASP A 66 -14.79 0.55 -3.87
C ASP A 66 -16.15 -0.16 -3.88
N VAL A 67 -16.21 -1.45 -3.52
CA VAL A 67 -17.47 -2.21 -3.41
C VAL A 67 -18.18 -1.95 -2.06
N PHE A 68 -17.59 -1.14 -1.18
CA PHE A 68 -18.16 -0.77 0.13
C PHE A 68 -18.68 0.67 0.18
#